data_AF-A0A7S4L8A8-F1
#
_entry.id   AF-A0A7S4L8A8-F1
#
_cell.length_a   1.000
_cell.length_b   1.000
_cell.length_c   1.000
_cell.angle_alpha   90.00
_cell.angle_beta   90.00
_cell.angle_gamma   90.00
#
_symmetry.space_group_name_H-M   'P 1'
#
loop_
_entity.id
_entity.type
_entity.pdbx_description
1 polymer ?
#
loop_
_entity_poly.entity_id
_entity_poly.type
_entity_poly.pdbx_seq_one_letter_code
_entity_poly.pdbx_strand_id
1 'polypeptide(L)'
;PPNKIKHMVVCNRSVVMALEDMVLIRIKAGDQAQGRDLEEITDIQRKYPHGSPKVQIHKLFMDPTGVHLIVSLTNMETWYLHRDQLRPKILDKFKGILIDSIAWDKTNEDPTTTSRILIGTNKGRIREASIGRGGKDVNIQNVYNMHQSSPITGLHYERFPAQGLKEPKYVVFA
;
A
#
# COMPACT_ATOMS: atom_id res chain seq x y z
N PRO A 1 4.04 -16.96 16.31
CA PRO A 1 4.04 -15.56 16.81
C PRO A 1 3.13 -15.45 18.05
N PRO A 2 3.47 -14.63 19.05
CA PRO A 2 2.67 -14.48 20.27
C PRO A 2 1.28 -13.88 20.02
N ASN A 3 1.11 -13.11 18.94
CA ASN A 3 -0.17 -12.49 18.54
C ASN A 3 -0.70 -13.06 17.21
N LYS A 4 -2.03 -13.04 17.03
CA LYS A 4 -2.71 -13.52 15.81
C LYS A 4 -2.30 -12.69 14.59
N ILE A 5 -2.05 -13.34 13.47
CA ILE A 5 -1.86 -12.67 12.18
C ILE A 5 -3.23 -12.26 11.64
N LYS A 6 -3.40 -10.98 11.28
CA LYS A 6 -4.64 -10.43 10.71
C LYS A 6 -4.55 -10.23 9.20
N HIS A 7 -3.39 -9.81 8.72
CA HIS A 7 -3.14 -9.64 7.29
C HIS A 7 -1.75 -10.14 6.94
N MET A 8 -1.59 -10.63 5.71
CA MET A 8 -0.31 -11.03 5.17
C MET A 8 -0.27 -10.72 3.68
N VAL A 9 0.86 -10.21 3.21
CA VAL A 9 1.16 -10.03 1.80
C VAL A 9 2.53 -10.64 1.50
N VAL A 10 2.64 -11.26 0.32
CA VAL A 10 3.87 -11.91 -0.14
C VAL A 10 4.14 -11.45 -1.56
N CYS A 11 5.33 -10.93 -1.82
CA CYS A 11 5.78 -10.58 -3.16
C CYS A 11 7.30 -10.53 -3.23
N ASN A 12 7.88 -10.89 -4.37
CA ASN A 12 9.32 -10.79 -4.65
C ASN A 12 10.24 -11.15 -3.46
N ARG A 13 10.11 -12.37 -2.93
CA ARG A 13 10.89 -12.88 -1.78
C ARG A 13 10.73 -12.08 -0.48
N SER A 14 9.71 -11.24 -0.39
CA SER A 14 9.35 -10.46 0.80
C SER A 14 8.00 -10.95 1.33
N VAL A 15 7.91 -11.14 2.63
CA VAL A 15 6.66 -11.42 3.36
C VAL A 15 6.45 -10.28 4.35
N VAL A 16 5.28 -9.67 4.36
CA VAL A 16 4.88 -8.76 5.44
C VAL A 16 3.61 -9.28 6.09
N MET A 17 3.68 -9.46 7.41
CA MET A 17 2.57 -9.87 8.25
C MET A 17 2.18 -8.72 9.16
N ALA A 18 0.89 -8.43 9.28
CA ALA A 18 0.32 -7.55 10.29
C ALA A 18 -0.29 -8.39 11.40
N LEU A 19 0.12 -8.13 12.64
CA LEU A 19 -0.39 -8.78 13.82
C LEU A 19 -1.58 -8.01 14.42
N GLU A 20 -2.35 -8.68 15.28
CA GLU A 20 -3.50 -8.12 15.99
C GLU A 20 -3.16 -6.89 16.84
N ASP A 21 -1.95 -6.84 17.38
CA ASP A 21 -1.44 -5.75 18.21
C ASP A 21 -0.76 -4.62 17.41
N MET A 22 -1.02 -4.55 16.10
CA MET A 22 -0.55 -3.50 15.17
C MET A 22 0.96 -3.54 14.84
N VAL A 23 1.66 -4.61 15.21
CA VAL A 23 3.04 -4.85 14.79
C VAL A 23 3.08 -5.38 13.36
N LEU A 24 4.00 -4.87 12.54
CA LEU A 24 4.32 -5.49 11.26
C LEU A 24 5.62 -6.30 11.38
N ILE A 25 5.58 -7.55 10.93
CA ILE A 25 6.79 -8.37 10.75
C ILE A 25 7.08 -8.44 9.26
N ARG A 26 8.24 -7.95 8.84
CA ARG A 26 8.72 -8.06 7.46
C ARG A 26 9.87 -9.05 7.39
N ILE A 27 9.75 -10.05 6.53
CA ILE A 27 10.80 -11.02 6.25
C ILE A 27 11.28 -10.84 4.82
N LYS A 28 12.57 -10.66 4.61
CA LYS A 28 13.21 -10.49 3.28
C LYS A 28 14.16 -11.66 3.05
N ALA A 29 13.83 -12.57 2.14
CA ALA A 29 14.71 -13.70 1.85
C ALA A 29 15.85 -13.29 0.90
N GLY A 30 17.09 -13.56 1.30
CA GLY A 30 18.28 -13.42 0.47
C GLY A 30 18.92 -12.03 0.43
N ASP A 31 18.53 -11.12 1.33
CA ASP A 31 19.10 -9.78 1.43
C ASP A 31 20.20 -9.71 2.49
N GLN A 32 21.34 -10.33 2.18
CA GLN A 32 22.48 -10.40 3.11
C GLN A 32 23.16 -9.03 3.33
N ALA A 33 22.87 -8.03 2.51
CA ALA A 33 23.51 -6.71 2.57
C ALA A 33 23.08 -5.88 3.80
N GLN A 34 21.89 -6.13 4.37
CA GLN A 34 21.39 -5.41 5.56
C GLN A 34 21.41 -6.25 6.85
N GLY A 35 21.85 -7.52 6.78
CA GLY A 35 22.12 -8.36 7.97
C GLY A 35 20.89 -8.75 8.80
N ARG A 36 19.66 -8.53 8.32
CA ARG A 36 18.43 -8.96 8.99
C ARG A 36 17.41 -9.47 7.98
N ASP A 37 17.23 -10.78 7.95
CA ASP A 37 16.15 -11.40 7.19
C ASP A 37 14.77 -11.11 7.81
N LEU A 38 14.71 -10.66 9.07
CA LEU A 38 13.49 -10.36 9.80
C LEU A 38 13.57 -8.97 10.45
N GLU A 39 12.54 -8.18 10.23
CA GLU A 39 12.38 -6.83 10.75
C GLU A 39 11.03 -6.69 11.43
N GLU A 40 11.04 -6.15 12.64
CA GLU A 40 9.83 -5.83 13.39
C GLU A 40 9.60 -4.31 13.37
N ILE A 41 8.45 -3.89 12.83
CA ILE A 41 8.08 -2.48 12.68
C ILE A 41 6.93 -2.20 13.65
N THR A 42 7.22 -1.36 14.64
CA THR A 42 6.34 -1.10 15.79
C THR A 42 5.81 0.33 15.81
N ASP A 43 6.08 1.15 14.79
CA ASP A 43 5.65 2.55 14.72
C ASP A 43 4.12 2.73 14.77
N ILE A 44 3.38 1.85 14.09
CA ILE A 44 1.91 1.89 14.10
C ILE A 44 1.39 1.51 15.50
N GLN A 45 1.95 0.47 16.11
CA GLN A 45 1.64 0.07 17.49
C GLN A 45 1.98 1.17 18.50
N ARG A 46 3.12 1.86 18.37
CA ARG A 46 3.47 2.97 19.27
C ARG A 46 2.44 4.10 19.21
N LYS A 47 1.89 4.40 18.02
CA LYS A 47 0.84 5.40 17.86
C LYS A 47 -0.52 4.91 18.34
N TYR A 48 -0.85 3.64 18.12
CA TYR A 48 -2.10 3.02 18.52
C TYR A 48 -1.83 1.74 19.35
N PRO A 49 -1.45 1.89 20.64
CA PRO A 49 -1.10 0.77 21.49
C PRO A 49 -2.24 -0.25 21.57
N HIS A 50 -1.87 -1.54 21.47
CA HIS A 50 -2.76 -2.69 21.57
C HIS A 50 -3.92 -2.75 20.55
N GLY A 51 -3.91 -1.92 19.50
CA GLY A 51 -4.99 -1.88 18.52
C GLY A 51 -6.33 -1.61 19.19
N SER A 52 -6.65 -0.34 19.47
CA SER A 52 -7.97 -0.03 20.04
C SER A 52 -9.07 -0.62 19.14
N PRO A 53 -10.26 -1.00 19.67
CA PRO A 53 -11.37 -1.49 18.84
C PRO A 53 -11.74 -0.55 17.68
N LYS A 54 -11.35 0.73 17.78
CA LYS A 54 -11.60 1.78 16.79
C LYS A 54 -10.54 1.86 15.69
N VAL A 55 -9.30 1.41 15.94
CA VAL A 55 -8.17 1.55 15.02
C VAL A 55 -7.44 0.22 14.87
N GLN A 56 -7.68 -0.44 13.74
CA GLN A 56 -7.02 -1.67 13.33
C GLN A 56 -6.39 -1.49 11.95
N ILE A 57 -5.45 -2.38 11.59
CA ILE A 57 -5.01 -2.51 10.20
C ILE A 57 -6.22 -3.01 9.40
N HIS A 58 -6.56 -2.30 8.32
CA HIS A 58 -7.65 -2.64 7.41
C HIS A 58 -7.13 -3.56 6.30
N LYS A 59 -6.08 -3.14 5.59
CA LYS A 59 -5.45 -3.89 4.49
C LYS A 59 -3.97 -3.53 4.34
N LEU A 60 -3.21 -4.50 3.83
CA LEU A 60 -1.84 -4.33 3.36
C LEU A 60 -1.82 -4.40 1.83
N PHE A 61 -1.05 -3.52 1.20
CA PHE A 61 -0.82 -3.52 -0.24
C PHE A 61 0.68 -3.45 -0.50
N MET A 62 1.22 -4.46 -1.16
CA MET A 62 2.62 -4.51 -1.57
C MET A 62 2.69 -4.46 -3.09
N ASP A 63 3.62 -3.69 -3.63
CA ASP A 63 3.82 -3.62 -5.07
C ASP A 63 4.49 -4.91 -5.62
N PRO A 64 4.40 -5.19 -6.92
CA PRO A 64 4.95 -6.39 -7.54
C PRO A 64 6.47 -6.60 -7.35
N THR A 65 7.22 -5.53 -7.10
CA THR A 65 8.66 -5.60 -6.84
C THR A 65 8.98 -5.82 -5.36
N GLY A 66 8.00 -5.74 -4.46
CA GLY A 66 8.19 -5.86 -3.01
C GLY A 66 8.91 -4.68 -2.36
N VAL A 67 9.02 -3.55 -3.06
CA VAL A 67 9.74 -2.34 -2.64
C VAL A 67 8.84 -1.40 -1.82
N HIS A 68 7.58 -1.26 -2.22
CA HIS A 68 6.62 -0.33 -1.67
C HIS A 68 5.52 -1.08 -0.93
N LEU A 69 5.36 -0.79 0.37
CA LEU A 69 4.26 -1.26 1.19
C LEU A 69 3.37 -0.06 1.57
N ILE A 70 2.07 -0.21 1.35
CA ILE A 70 1.02 0.71 1.81
C ILE A 70 0.15 -0.04 2.82
N VAL A 71 -0.09 0.59 3.96
CA VAL A 71 -0.91 0.06 5.05
C VAL A 71 -2.09 1.01 5.25
N SER A 72 -3.31 0.53 5.03
CA SER A 72 -4.53 1.29 5.32
C SER A 72 -5.08 0.87 6.68
N LEU A 73 -5.48 1.83 7.50
CA LEU A 73 -6.10 1.59 8.82
C LEU A 73 -7.60 1.89 8.79
N THR A 74 -8.37 1.29 9.70
CA THR A 74 -9.84 1.48 9.80
C THR A 74 -10.25 2.92 10.11
N ASN A 75 -9.35 3.73 10.68
CA ASN A 75 -9.57 5.16 10.92
C ASN A 75 -9.22 6.05 9.72
N MET A 76 -9.03 5.47 8.53
CA MET A 76 -8.71 6.17 7.28
C MET A 76 -7.34 6.89 7.31
N GLU A 77 -6.43 6.45 8.17
CA GLU A 77 -5.02 6.79 8.10
C GLU A 77 -4.30 5.79 7.18
N THR A 78 -3.38 6.28 6.36
CA THR A 78 -2.57 5.46 5.46
C THR A 78 -1.09 5.65 5.79
N TRP A 79 -0.38 4.55 5.93
CA TRP A 79 1.06 4.51 6.18
C TRP A 79 1.78 3.91 4.97
N TYR A 80 2.98 4.40 4.72
CA TYR A 80 3.86 3.95 3.65
C TYR A 80 5.19 3.49 4.22
N LEU A 81 5.70 2.37 3.72
CA LEU A 81 6.99 1.83 4.09
C LEU A 81 7.75 1.38 2.85
N HIS A 82 8.92 1.97 2.62
CA HIS A 82 9.85 1.48 1.60
C HIS A 82 10.65 0.28 2.14
N ARG A 83 11.10 -0.62 1.26
CA ARG A 83 11.89 -1.82 1.60
C ARG A 83 13.13 -1.51 2.43
N ASP A 84 13.89 -0.48 2.06
CA ASP A 84 15.10 -0.07 2.79
C ASP A 84 14.85 0.74 4.08
N GLN A 85 13.59 1.00 4.45
CA GLN A 85 13.26 1.82 5.62
C GLN A 85 12.67 0.96 6.72
N LEU A 86 13.00 1.26 7.98
CA LEU A 86 12.38 0.64 9.16
C LEU A 86 11.26 1.48 9.77
N ARG A 87 11.21 2.77 9.41
CA ARG A 87 10.22 3.71 9.93
C ARG A 87 9.22 4.05 8.82
N PRO A 88 7.96 3.61 8.93
CA PRO A 88 6.92 3.98 7.98
C PRO A 88 6.56 5.46 8.16
N LYS A 89 6.07 6.07 7.08
CA LYS A 89 5.60 7.46 7.04
C LYS A 89 4.09 7.51 6.86
N ILE A 90 3.43 8.42 7.58
CA ILE A 90 2.01 8.71 7.36
C ILE A 90 1.84 9.52 6.07
N LEU A 91 0.89 9.13 5.22
CA LEU A 91 0.54 9.83 3.99
C LEU A 91 -0.60 10.83 4.25
N ASP A 92 -0.28 12.07 4.59
CA ASP A 92 -1.29 13.07 4.95
C ASP A 92 -2.30 13.37 3.82
N LYS A 93 -1.86 13.32 2.56
CA LYS A 93 -2.74 13.49 1.38
C LYS A 93 -3.78 12.37 1.24
N PHE A 94 -3.59 11.24 1.92
CA PHE A 94 -4.50 10.10 1.90
C PHE A 94 -5.50 10.13 3.07
N LYS A 95 -5.41 11.12 3.97
CA LYS A 95 -6.29 11.23 5.14
C LYS A 95 -7.77 11.25 4.72
N GLY A 96 -8.58 10.44 5.40
CA GLY A 96 -10.02 10.33 5.13
C GLY A 96 -10.36 9.44 3.93
N ILE A 97 -9.38 8.69 3.41
CA ILE A 97 -9.56 7.69 2.35
C ILE A 97 -9.34 6.30 2.97
N LEU A 98 -10.40 5.48 3.03
CA LEU A 98 -10.27 4.06 3.30
C LEU A 98 -9.98 3.33 1.98
N ILE A 99 -8.81 2.71 1.88
CA ILE A 99 -8.35 2.03 0.67
C ILE A 99 -8.82 0.58 0.69
N ASP A 100 -9.61 0.20 -0.32
CA ASP A 100 -10.10 -1.17 -0.46
C ASP A 100 -9.38 -1.99 -1.52
N SER A 101 -8.81 -1.32 -2.52
CA SER A 101 -8.02 -1.97 -3.56
C SER A 101 -6.95 -1.01 -4.09
N ILE A 102 -5.84 -1.57 -4.56
CA ILE A 102 -4.80 -0.86 -5.30
C ILE A 102 -4.48 -1.67 -6.55
N ALA A 103 -4.48 -1.01 -7.71
CA ALA A 103 -3.89 -1.57 -8.92
C ALA A 103 -2.54 -0.90 -9.19
N TRP A 104 -1.52 -1.76 -9.27
CA TRP A 104 -0.14 -1.37 -9.50
C TRP A 104 0.20 -1.37 -10.99
N ASP A 105 1.02 -0.43 -11.41
CA ASP A 105 1.69 -0.51 -12.70
C ASP A 105 2.75 -1.61 -12.67
N LYS A 106 2.43 -2.77 -13.24
CA LYS A 106 3.32 -3.94 -13.27
C LYS A 106 4.58 -3.73 -14.11
N THR A 107 4.64 -2.66 -14.91
CA THR A 107 5.81 -2.31 -15.71
C THR A 107 6.74 -1.33 -15.01
N ASN A 108 6.40 -0.89 -13.79
CA ASN A 108 7.27 -0.03 -13.01
C ASN A 108 8.43 -0.84 -12.42
N GLU A 109 9.65 -0.52 -12.86
CA GLU A 109 10.89 -1.10 -12.36
C GLU A 109 11.69 -0.13 -11.49
N ASP A 110 11.26 1.14 -11.39
CA ASP A 110 11.94 2.15 -10.59
C ASP A 110 11.59 1.98 -9.10
N PRO A 111 12.55 1.59 -8.24
CA PRO A 111 12.30 1.40 -6.81
C PRO A 111 12.08 2.72 -6.05
N THR A 112 12.37 3.86 -6.68
CA THR A 112 12.27 5.17 -6.01
C THR A 112 10.86 5.75 -6.05
N THR A 113 9.93 5.14 -6.77
CA THR A 113 8.56 5.62 -6.92
C THR A 113 7.60 4.48 -7.19
N THR A 114 6.37 4.59 -6.70
CA THR A 114 5.29 3.68 -7.11
C THR A 114 4.88 3.89 -8.58
N SER A 115 5.44 4.90 -9.26
CA SER A 115 4.86 5.48 -10.48
C SER A 115 3.38 5.79 -10.25
N ARG A 116 2.56 5.72 -11.29
CA ARG A 116 1.10 5.84 -11.18
C ARG A 116 0.49 4.54 -10.66
N ILE A 117 -0.35 4.66 -9.65
CA ILE A 117 -1.19 3.60 -9.12
C ILE A 117 -2.66 4.05 -9.12
N LEU A 118 -3.58 3.10 -9.21
CA LEU A 118 -5.01 3.36 -9.02
C LEU A 118 -5.45 2.84 -7.66
N ILE A 119 -6.29 3.61 -6.97
CA ILE A 119 -6.79 3.35 -5.63
C ILE A 119 -8.31 3.28 -5.69
N GLY A 120 -8.86 2.16 -5.25
CA GLY A 120 -10.28 1.95 -5.06
C GLY A 120 -10.65 2.16 -3.61
N THR A 121 -11.74 2.89 -3.37
CA THR A 121 -12.15 3.29 -2.02
C THR A 121 -13.43 2.61 -1.58
N ASN A 122 -13.73 2.64 -0.28
CA ASN A 122 -14.96 2.08 0.29
C ASN A 122 -16.24 2.81 -0.13
N LYS A 123 -16.14 3.95 -0.81
CA LYS A 123 -17.26 4.81 -1.23
C LYS A 123 -17.41 4.90 -2.75
N GLY A 124 -16.84 3.98 -3.51
CA GLY A 124 -17.03 3.93 -4.96
C GLY A 124 -16.19 4.95 -5.73
N ARG A 125 -15.11 5.49 -5.14
CA ARG A 125 -14.22 6.43 -5.84
C ARG A 125 -12.93 5.75 -6.29
N ILE A 126 -12.55 5.98 -7.55
CA ILE A 126 -11.24 5.63 -8.09
C ILE A 126 -10.36 6.87 -8.08
N ARG A 127 -9.17 6.74 -7.52
CA ARG A 127 -8.16 7.80 -7.46
C ARG A 127 -6.87 7.34 -8.13
N GLU A 128 -6.24 8.24 -8.86
CA GLU A 128 -4.86 8.06 -9.30
C GLU A 128 -3.93 8.63 -8.23
N ALA A 129 -2.85 7.94 -7.93
CA ALA A 129 -1.83 8.42 -6.99
C ALA A 129 -0.41 8.07 -7.45
N SER A 130 0.56 8.76 -6.88
CA SER A 130 1.97 8.40 -6.93
C SER A 130 2.66 8.72 -5.61
N ILE A 131 3.62 7.89 -5.21
CA ILE A 131 4.36 8.04 -3.96
C ILE A 131 5.85 7.86 -4.27
N GLY A 132 6.64 8.93 -4.08
CA GLY A 132 8.10 8.86 -4.15
C GLY A 132 8.75 8.21 -2.91
N ARG A 133 10.06 7.95 -2.99
CA ARG A 133 10.85 7.28 -1.94
C ARG A 133 10.70 8.00 -0.60
N GLY A 134 10.47 7.22 0.45
CA GLY A 134 10.21 7.75 1.79
C GLY A 134 8.93 8.57 1.94
N GLY A 135 7.98 8.46 1.01
CA GLY A 135 6.69 9.15 1.06
C GLY A 135 6.81 10.67 0.99
N LYS A 136 7.82 11.22 0.32
CA LYS A 136 8.04 12.67 0.20
C LYS A 136 7.18 13.29 -0.92
N ASP A 137 7.21 12.69 -2.10
CA ASP A 137 6.52 13.21 -3.28
C ASP A 137 5.21 12.44 -3.49
N VAL A 138 4.20 12.80 -2.71
CA VAL A 138 2.88 12.16 -2.73
C VAL A 138 1.95 12.98 -3.59
N ASN A 139 1.32 12.38 -4.60
CA ASN A 139 0.23 12.97 -5.38
C ASN A 139 -0.99 12.06 -5.34
N ILE A 140 -2.18 12.65 -5.34
CA ILE A 140 -3.43 11.90 -5.40
C ILE A 140 -4.53 12.78 -6.01
N GLN A 141 -5.30 12.22 -6.93
CA GLN A 141 -6.40 12.90 -7.59
C GLN A 141 -7.56 11.93 -7.84
N ASN A 142 -8.79 12.45 -7.78
CA ASN A 142 -9.97 11.66 -8.12
C ASN A 142 -10.10 11.57 -9.64
N VAL A 143 -10.21 10.35 -10.17
CA VAL A 143 -10.31 10.15 -11.63
C VAL A 143 -11.68 9.61 -12.04
N TYR A 144 -12.40 8.93 -11.13
CA TYR A 144 -13.73 8.42 -11.42
C TYR A 144 -14.55 8.20 -10.14
N ASN A 145 -15.87 8.36 -10.24
CA ASN A 145 -16.82 8.05 -9.19
C ASN A 145 -17.88 7.09 -9.74
N MET A 146 -18.08 5.96 -9.08
CA MET A 146 -19.18 5.05 -9.34
C MET A 146 -20.51 5.74 -9.05
N HIS A 147 -21.55 5.35 -9.80
CA HIS A 147 -22.90 5.86 -9.58
C HIS A 147 -23.46 5.42 -8.21
N GLN A 148 -23.11 4.22 -7.77
CA GLN A 148 -23.47 3.70 -6.45
C GLN A 148 -22.29 3.81 -5.48
N SER A 149 -22.56 4.22 -4.24
CA SER A 149 -21.54 4.26 -3.18
C SER A 149 -21.33 2.86 -2.62
N SER A 150 -20.55 2.05 -3.34
CA SER A 150 -20.13 0.71 -2.94
C SER A 150 -18.59 0.62 -2.89
N PRO A 151 -18.02 -0.24 -2.02
CA PRO A 151 -16.58 -0.46 -2.02
C PRO A 151 -16.05 -0.97 -3.36
N ILE A 152 -14.95 -0.40 -3.84
CA ILE A 152 -14.21 -0.94 -4.98
C ILE A 152 -13.22 -1.98 -4.45
N THR A 153 -13.60 -3.25 -4.52
CA THR A 153 -12.85 -4.37 -3.94
C THR A 153 -11.77 -4.93 -4.86
N GLY A 154 -11.80 -4.59 -6.15
CA GLY A 154 -10.82 -4.99 -7.14
C GLY A 154 -10.53 -3.85 -8.12
N LEU A 155 -9.29 -3.78 -8.57
CA LEU A 155 -8.87 -2.89 -9.66
C LEU A 155 -7.83 -3.62 -10.50
N HIS A 156 -7.88 -3.39 -11.80
CA HIS A 156 -6.83 -3.79 -12.73
C HIS A 156 -6.20 -2.54 -13.35
N TYR A 157 -4.89 -2.59 -13.58
CA TYR A 157 -4.15 -1.54 -14.26
C TYR A 157 -3.44 -2.16 -15.45
N GLU A 158 -3.72 -1.59 -16.62
CA GLU A 158 -3.07 -1.93 -17.88
C GLU A 158 -2.78 -0.63 -18.63
N ARG A 159 -1.56 -0.51 -19.18
CA ARG A 159 -1.20 0.61 -20.05
C ARG A 159 -1.77 0.36 -21.44
N PHE A 160 -2.56 1.29 -21.97
CA PHE A 160 -3.09 1.21 -23.33
C PHE A 160 -2.75 2.45 -24.17
N PRO A 161 -2.24 2.28 -25.40
CA PRO A 161 -1.72 1.04 -25.97
C PRO A 161 -0.46 0.59 -25.21
N ALA A 162 -0.15 -0.71 -25.26
CA ALA A 162 0.93 -1.31 -24.46
C ALA A 162 2.33 -0.73 -24.75
N GLN A 163 2.53 -0.07 -25.89
CA GLN A 163 3.77 0.63 -26.25
C GLN A 163 3.50 1.99 -26.91
N GLY A 164 4.39 2.96 -26.66
CA GLY A 164 4.60 4.08 -27.57
C GLY A 164 3.84 5.40 -27.33
N LEU A 165 3.07 5.55 -26.25
CA LEU A 165 2.46 6.86 -25.92
C LEU A 165 3.13 7.55 -24.72
N LYS A 166 3.28 8.88 -24.83
CA LYS A 166 3.65 9.77 -23.72
C LYS A 166 2.57 9.86 -22.63
N GLU A 167 1.32 9.53 -22.97
CA GLU A 167 0.16 9.52 -22.06
C GLU A 167 -0.60 8.19 -22.18
N PRO A 168 -0.39 7.23 -21.26
CA PRO A 168 -1.11 5.95 -21.27
C PRO A 168 -2.58 6.15 -20.88
N LYS A 169 -3.49 5.46 -21.57
CA LYS A 169 -4.89 5.31 -21.16
C LYS A 169 -5.03 4.06 -20.27
N TYR A 170 -5.98 4.10 -19.34
CA TYR A 170 -6.24 3.02 -18.39
C TYR A 170 -7.61 2.40 -18.62
N VAL A 171 -7.68 1.08 -18.51
CA VAL A 171 -8.96 0.36 -18.43
C VAL A 171 -9.14 -0.07 -16.99
N VAL A 172 -10.22 0.39 -16.37
CA VAL A 172 -10.57 0.01 -15.00
C VAL A 172 -11.74 -0.97 -15.03
N PHE A 173 -11.50 -2.17 -14.55
CA PHE A 173 -12.55 -3.10 -14.14
C PHE A 173 -12.68 -2.98 -12.62
N ALA A 174 -13.86 -2.58 -12.14
CA ALA A 174 -14.15 -2.31 -10.74
C ALA A 174 -15.45 -2.99 -10.32
#